data_AF-A0A3D0CQM8-F1
#
_entry.id   AF-A0A3D0CQM8-F1
#
_cell.length_a   1.000
_cell.length_b   1.000
_cell.length_c   1.000
_cell.angle_alpha   90.00
_cell.angle_beta   90.00
_cell.angle_gamma   90.00
#
_symmetry.space_group_name_H-M   'P 1'
#
loop_
_entity.id
_entity.type
_entity.pdbx_description
1 polymer ?
#
loop_
_entity_poly.entity_id
_entity_poly.type
_entity_poly.pdbx_seq_one_letter_code
_entity_poly.pdbx_strand_id
1 'polypeptide(L)'
;METVDRVTTHDEPVYETQGVLHYAVANIPRAVARTSTIALTNVTLPYIEALAEKGFRKVINDDEGLCQGATTYQGHITSHPVAKGLNREYTSIDELA
;
A
#
# COMPACT_ATOMS: atom_id res chain seq x y z
N MET A 1 11.15 -13.86 -8.09
CA MET A 1 10.40 -13.78 -9.34
C MET A 1 11.15 -14.67 -10.32
N GLU A 2 10.69 -15.90 -10.53
CA GLU A 2 11.50 -16.93 -11.23
C GLU A 2 11.28 -16.94 -12.74
N THR A 3 10.22 -16.30 -13.25
CA THR A 3 9.89 -16.32 -14.68
C THR A 3 9.47 -14.97 -15.27
N VAL A 4 9.05 -14.01 -14.44
CA VAL A 4 8.77 -12.63 -14.87
C VAL A 4 10.04 -11.80 -14.61
N ASP A 5 10.44 -10.97 -15.56
CA ASP A 5 11.65 -10.13 -15.51
C ASP A 5 11.34 -8.63 -15.58
N ARG A 6 10.14 -8.24 -16.04
CA ARG A 6 9.71 -6.84 -16.19
C ARG A 6 8.21 -6.67 -15.95
N VAL A 7 7.82 -5.46 -15.61
CA VAL A 7 6.42 -5.04 -15.50
C VAL A 7 5.91 -4.63 -16.89
N THR A 8 4.70 -5.04 -17.25
CA THR A 8 4.02 -4.62 -18.49
C THR A 8 3.01 -3.50 -18.24
N THR A 9 2.53 -2.89 -19.32
CA THR A 9 1.50 -1.83 -19.29
C THR A 9 0.17 -2.37 -19.81
N HIS A 10 -0.92 -1.62 -19.64
CA HIS A 10 -2.20 -1.98 -20.26
C HIS A 10 -2.15 -1.93 -21.79
N ASP A 11 -1.27 -1.11 -22.38
CA ASP A 11 -1.11 -0.97 -23.83
C ASP A 11 -0.31 -2.13 -24.43
N GLU A 12 0.70 -2.62 -23.71
CA GLU A 12 1.54 -3.76 -24.08
C GLU A 12 1.47 -4.84 -22.98
N PRO A 13 0.35 -5.56 -22.83
CA PRO A 13 0.05 -6.33 -21.62
C PRO A 13 0.83 -7.65 -21.47
N VAL A 14 1.36 -8.16 -22.58
CA VAL A 14 1.99 -9.48 -22.64
C VAL A 14 3.35 -9.45 -23.35
N TYR A 15 4.22 -10.36 -22.95
CA TYR A 15 5.47 -10.64 -23.66
C TYR A 15 5.81 -12.13 -23.54
N GLU A 16 6.62 -12.64 -24.46
CA GLU A 16 7.05 -14.05 -24.45
C GLU A 16 8.50 -14.16 -23.97
N THR A 17 8.79 -15.11 -23.08
CA THR A 17 10.14 -15.43 -22.62
C THR A 17 10.24 -16.91 -22.32
N GLN A 18 11.31 -17.56 -22.79
CA GLN A 18 11.51 -19.02 -22.66
C GLN A 18 10.32 -19.87 -23.15
N GLY A 19 9.59 -19.40 -24.18
CA GLY A 19 8.42 -20.09 -24.74
C GLY A 19 7.15 -19.97 -23.89
N VAL A 20 7.13 -19.10 -22.88
CA VAL A 20 5.98 -18.84 -22.01
C VAL A 20 5.50 -17.41 -22.23
N LEU A 21 4.17 -17.23 -22.31
CA LEU A 21 3.54 -15.91 -22.37
C LEU A 21 3.32 -15.36 -20.96
N HIS A 22 3.90 -14.20 -20.68
CA HIS A 22 3.83 -13.52 -19.39
C HIS A 22 2.85 -12.35 -19.44
N TYR A 23 1.91 -12.30 -18.49
CA TYR A 23 1.06 -11.14 -18.22
C TYR A 23 1.47 -10.54 -16.87
N ALA A 24 2.09 -9.36 -16.89
CA ALA A 24 2.72 -8.73 -15.73
C ALA A 24 2.30 -7.26 -15.54
N VAL A 25 1.05 -6.94 -15.88
CA VAL A 25 0.53 -5.57 -15.85
C VAL A 25 0.44 -5.09 -14.41
N ALA A 26 1.10 -3.99 -14.08
CA ALA A 26 0.92 -3.34 -12.78
C ALA A 26 -0.42 -2.59 -12.73
N ASN A 27 -0.98 -2.45 -11.52
CA ASN A 27 -2.23 -1.72 -11.32
C ASN A 27 -3.38 -2.21 -12.24
N ILE A 28 -3.57 -3.53 -12.30
CA ILE A 28 -4.67 -4.19 -13.02
C ILE A 28 -6.05 -3.58 -12.68
N PRO A 29 -6.36 -3.24 -11.40
CA PRO A 29 -7.65 -2.65 -11.03
C PRO A 29 -8.04 -1.40 -11.82
N ARG A 30 -7.05 -0.65 -12.36
CA ARG A 30 -7.30 0.54 -13.19
C ARG A 30 -8.18 0.24 -14.41
N ALA A 31 -8.10 -0.95 -15.01
CA ALA A 31 -8.91 -1.32 -16.17
C ALA A 31 -10.42 -1.39 -15.85
N VAL A 32 -10.79 -1.54 -14.58
CA VAL A 32 -12.17 -1.63 -14.09
C VAL A 32 -12.44 -0.56 -13.02
N ALA A 33 -12.02 0.68 -13.31
CA ALA A 33 -11.99 1.80 -12.37
C ALA A 33 -13.27 1.99 -11.55
N ARG A 34 -14.47 1.88 -12.15
CA ARG A 34 -15.74 2.02 -11.42
C ARG A 34 -15.88 0.96 -10.33
N THR A 35 -15.66 -0.30 -10.68
CA THR A 35 -15.76 -1.43 -9.75
C THR A 35 -14.68 -1.36 -8.68
N SER A 36 -13.44 -1.08 -9.06
CA SER A 36 -12.32 -0.99 -8.11
C SER A 36 -12.43 0.18 -7.16
N THR A 37 -12.95 1.32 -7.62
CA THR A 37 -13.19 2.48 -6.74
C THR A 37 -14.22 2.11 -5.68
N ILE A 38 -15.38 1.58 -6.08
CA ILE A 38 -16.43 1.17 -5.14
C ILE A 38 -15.89 0.13 -4.14
N ALA A 39 -15.16 -0.88 -4.62
CA ALA A 39 -14.57 -1.91 -3.76
C ALA A 39 -13.57 -1.33 -2.75
N LEU A 40 -12.66 -0.46 -3.20
CA LEU A 40 -11.66 0.17 -2.34
C LEU A 40 -12.32 1.12 -1.33
N THR A 41 -13.23 1.98 -1.77
CA THR A 41 -13.89 2.93 -0.86
C THR A 41 -14.75 2.22 0.18
N ASN A 42 -15.42 1.12 -0.16
CA ASN A 42 -16.22 0.38 0.81
C ASN A 42 -15.38 -0.17 1.98
N VAL A 43 -14.10 -0.47 1.76
CA VAL A 43 -13.20 -0.95 2.82
C VAL A 43 -12.43 0.18 3.49
N THR A 44 -12.12 1.28 2.78
CA THR A 44 -11.34 2.39 3.36
C THR A 44 -12.18 3.45 4.05
N LEU A 45 -13.46 3.59 3.70
CA LEU A 45 -14.32 4.65 4.24
C LEU A 45 -14.42 4.64 5.78
N PRO A 46 -14.60 3.50 6.47
CA PRO A 46 -14.67 3.50 7.94
C PRO A 46 -13.41 4.05 8.61
N TYR A 47 -12.23 3.78 8.02
CA TYR A 47 -10.96 4.31 8.51
C TYR A 47 -10.84 5.82 8.30
N ILE A 48 -11.34 6.32 7.16
CA ILE A 48 -11.38 7.76 6.85
C ILE A 48 -12.28 8.49 7.85
N GLU A 49 -13.46 7.94 8.12
CA GLU A 49 -14.40 8.50 9.10
C GLU A 49 -13.78 8.53 10.51
N ALA A 50 -13.16 7.43 10.95
CA ALA A 50 -12.47 7.36 12.24
C ALA A 50 -11.37 8.44 12.37
N LEU A 51 -10.55 8.61 11.33
CA LEU A 51 -9.51 9.64 11.27
C LEU A 51 -10.09 11.05 11.34
N ALA A 52 -11.20 11.30 10.64
CA ALA A 52 -11.85 12.60 10.61
C ALA A 52 -12.48 12.97 11.97
N GLU A 53 -13.08 12.01 12.67
CA GLU A 53 -13.78 12.26 13.94
C GLU A 53 -12.85 12.34 15.14
N LYS A 54 -11.86 11.44 15.21
CA LYS A 54 -11.02 11.26 16.41
C LYS A 54 -9.64 11.90 16.28
N GLY A 55 -9.20 12.19 15.06
CA GLY A 55 -7.84 12.62 14.76
C GLY A 55 -6.80 11.50 14.86
N PHE A 56 -5.66 11.68 14.18
CA PHE A 56 -4.64 10.63 13.99
C PHE A 56 -4.18 9.96 15.29
N ARG A 57 -3.74 10.74 16.29
CA ARG A 57 -3.16 10.23 17.54
C ARG A 57 -4.10 9.30 18.30
N LYS A 58 -5.40 9.63 18.34
CA LYS A 58 -6.37 8.79 19.04
C LYS A 58 -6.67 7.51 18.26
N VAL A 59 -6.74 7.60 16.94
CA VAL A 59 -7.08 6.45 16.08
C VAL A 59 -5.98 5.40 16.04
N ILE A 60 -4.70 5.78 15.96
CA ILE A 60 -3.60 4.81 15.99
C ILE A 60 -3.52 4.03 17.31
N ASN A 61 -4.05 4.58 18.41
CA ASN A 61 -4.14 3.87 19.69
C ASN A 61 -5.40 3.00 19.79
N ASP A 62 -6.50 3.40 19.14
CA ASP A 62 -7.79 2.71 19.16
C ASP A 62 -7.88 1.57 18.11
N ASP A 63 -7.13 1.65 17.01
CA ASP A 63 -7.22 0.77 15.84
C ASP A 63 -5.83 0.25 15.44
N GLU A 64 -5.58 -1.02 15.78
CA GLU A 64 -4.32 -1.70 15.48
C GLU A 64 -4.03 -1.78 13.97
N GLY A 65 -5.06 -1.92 13.14
CA GLY A 65 -4.90 -1.99 11.68
C GLY A 65 -4.41 -0.67 11.10
N LEU A 66 -4.95 0.46 11.56
CA LEU A 66 -4.47 1.78 11.17
C LEU A 66 -3.08 2.08 11.74
N CYS A 67 -2.79 1.64 12.96
CA CYS A 67 -1.45 1.75 13.55
C CYS A 67 -0.39 1.05 12.69
N GLN A 68 -0.65 -0.21 12.32
CA GLN A 68 0.23 -0.99 11.43
C GLN A 68 0.40 -0.37 10.03
N GLY A 69 -0.62 0.36 9.56
CA GLY A 69 -0.58 1.07 8.28
C GLY A 69 0.28 2.35 8.28
N ALA A 70 0.63 2.90 9.46
CA ALA A 70 1.39 4.13 9.55
C ALA A 70 2.83 3.95 9.07
N THR A 71 3.18 4.65 7.98
CA THR A 71 4.52 4.55 7.37
C THR A 71 5.48 5.65 7.80
N THR A 72 4.97 6.86 8.04
CA THR A 72 5.77 8.02 8.46
C THR A 72 4.99 8.88 9.46
N TYR A 73 5.67 9.40 10.47
CA TYR A 73 5.08 10.34 11.43
C TYR A 73 6.15 11.24 12.04
N GLN A 74 5.85 12.54 12.17
CA GLN A 74 6.76 13.56 12.73
C GLN A 74 8.19 13.52 12.17
N GLY A 75 8.36 13.25 10.87
CA GLY A 75 9.67 13.19 10.22
C GLY A 75 10.41 11.85 10.34
N HIS A 76 9.84 10.86 11.02
CA HIS A 76 10.42 9.52 11.19
C HIS A 76 9.69 8.49 10.33
N ILE A 77 10.39 7.41 9.97
CA ILE A 77 9.79 6.24 9.32
C ILE A 77 9.34 5.26 10.40
N THR A 78 8.03 5.02 10.46
CA THR A 78 7.38 4.16 11.46
C THR A 78 7.06 2.76 10.94
N SER A 79 7.37 2.48 9.67
CA SER A 79 7.25 1.15 9.08
C SER A 79 8.61 0.48 8.96
N HIS A 80 8.83 -0.58 9.75
CA HIS A 80 10.07 -1.36 9.72
C HIS A 80 10.45 -1.90 8.33
N PRO A 81 9.54 -2.51 7.52
CA PRO A 81 9.92 -2.99 6.19
C PRO A 81 10.33 -1.85 5.25
N VAL A 82 9.71 -0.66 5.35
CA VAL A 82 10.07 0.52 4.53
C VAL A 82 11.44 1.05 4.94
N ALA A 83 11.70 1.22 6.25
CA ALA A 83 13.00 1.66 6.75
C ALA A 83 14.13 0.73 6.29
N LYS A 84 13.94 -0.58 6.42
CA LYS A 84 14.89 -1.59 5.92
C LYS A 84 15.08 -1.52 4.41
N GLY A 85 14.00 -1.41 3.64
CA GLY A 85 14.06 -1.35 2.17
C GLY A 85 14.77 -0.10 1.64
N LEU A 86 14.70 1.01 2.37
CA LEU A 86 15.34 2.28 2.01
C LEU A 86 16.69 2.51 2.70
N ASN A 87 17.16 1.57 3.53
CA ASN A 87 18.35 1.71 4.38
C ASN A 87 18.34 3.00 5.22
N ARG A 88 17.22 3.23 5.91
CA ARG A 88 16.95 4.38 6.78
C ARG A 88 16.67 3.94 8.20
N GLU A 89 16.75 4.88 9.14
CA GLU A 89 16.41 4.66 10.54
C GLU A 89 14.90 4.40 10.71
N TYR A 90 14.59 3.46 11.61
CA TYR A 90 13.23 3.11 12.02
C TYR A 90 12.99 3.65 13.41
N THR A 91 11.82 4.25 13.63
CA THR A 91 11.36 4.70 14.96
C THR A 91 9.97 4.15 15.19
N SER A 92 9.72 3.53 16.35
CA SER A 92 8.38 3.00 16.64
C SER A 92 7.36 4.14 16.71
N ILE A 93 6.16 3.92 16.18
CA ILE A 93 5.09 4.92 16.28
C ILE A 93 4.67 5.17 17.73
N ASP A 94 4.75 4.14 18.59
CA ASP A 94 4.42 4.23 20.02
C ASP A 94 5.36 5.19 20.78
N GLU A 95 6.59 5.37 20.31
CA GLU A 95 7.56 6.30 20.90
C GLU A 95 7.26 7.77 20.55
N LEU A 96 6.45 7.99 19.50
CA LEU A 96 6.10 9.31 18.96
C LEU A 96 4.65 9.73 19.29
N ALA A 97 3.83 8.76 19.71
CA ALA A 97 2.37 8.89 19.89
C ALA A 97 1.94 9.37 21.29
#